data_AF-A0A3S3PNM7-F1
#
_entry.id   AF-A0A3S3PNM7-F1
#
_cell.length_a   1.000
_cell.length_b   1.000
_cell.length_c   1.000
_cell.angle_alpha   90.00
_cell.angle_beta   90.00
_cell.angle_gamma   90.00
#
_symmetry.space_group_name_H-M   'P 1'
#
loop_
_entity.id
_entity.type
_entity.pdbx_description
1 polymer ?
#
loop_
_entity_poly.entity_id
_entity_poly.type
_entity_poly.pdbx_seq_one_letter_code
_entity_poly.pdbx_strand_id
1 'polypeptide(L)'
;KLVNQVVETFGKIDILVNNAAISNDVRILDENILDDFDKTVSIIVRAAVNLCHCALPHLIESNGAIVNVSATPKPPDFEQFIPMVLPRIPLGRIAQADEIARPVVFLASGLASFITGALLPVDGGFVLS
;
A
#
# COMPACT_ATOMS: atom_id res chain seq x y z
N LYS A 1 11.72 -4.30 16.94
CA LYS A 1 12.29 -3.00 17.36
C LYS A 1 11.34 -1.85 17.06
N LEU A 2 10.93 -1.65 15.80
CA LEU A 2 10.02 -0.56 15.41
C LEU A 2 8.73 -0.50 16.25
N VAL A 3 7.94 -1.59 16.28
CA VAL A 3 6.66 -1.64 17.03
C VAL A 3 6.85 -1.29 18.50
N ASN A 4 7.82 -1.93 19.17
CA ASN A 4 8.12 -1.66 20.58
C ASN A 4 8.48 -0.18 20.81
N GLN A 5 9.30 0.42 19.93
CA GLN A 5 9.66 1.84 20.05
C GLN A 5 8.43 2.77 19.93
N VAL A 6 7.51 2.45 19.02
CA VAL A 6 6.24 3.20 18.88
C VAL A 6 5.41 3.07 20.15
N VAL A 7 5.27 1.86 20.69
CA VAL A 7 4.53 1.63 21.94
C VAL A 7 5.19 2.32 23.13
N GLU A 8 6.52 2.26 23.25
CA GLU A 8 7.27 2.95 24.31
C GLU A 8 7.10 4.48 24.23
N THR A 9 7.01 5.02 23.01
CA THR A 9 6.91 6.47 22.78
C THR A 9 5.48 6.99 22.93
N PHE A 10 4.50 6.27 22.40
CA PHE A 10 3.11 6.75 22.25
C PHE A 10 2.10 5.96 23.10
N GLY A 11 2.53 4.89 23.78
CA GLY A 11 1.71 4.06 24.67
C GLY A 11 0.81 3.04 23.97
N LYS A 12 0.47 3.26 22.70
CA LYS A 12 -0.47 2.41 21.94
C LYS A 12 -0.25 2.46 20.44
N ILE A 13 -0.93 1.56 19.73
CA ILE A 13 -1.03 1.55 18.27
C ILE A 13 -2.50 1.38 17.90
N ASP A 14 -3.11 2.42 17.33
CA ASP A 14 -4.49 2.37 16.82
C ASP A 14 -4.55 2.04 15.33
N ILE A 15 -3.51 2.36 14.56
CA ILE A 15 -3.51 2.26 13.10
C ILE A 15 -2.15 1.73 12.63
N LEU A 16 -2.17 0.72 11.76
CA LEU A 16 -1.03 0.29 10.97
C LEU A 16 -1.31 0.55 9.49
N VAL A 17 -0.43 1.31 8.84
CA VAL A 17 -0.48 1.51 7.38
C VAL A 17 0.75 0.86 6.75
N ASN A 18 0.54 -0.24 6.01
CA ASN A 18 1.58 -0.88 5.23
C ASN A 18 1.65 -0.19 3.85
N ASN A 19 2.54 0.81 3.73
CA ASN A 19 2.73 1.62 2.53
C ASN A 19 4.18 1.56 2.05
N ALA A 20 4.66 0.37 1.71
CA ALA A 20 5.99 0.16 1.18
C ALA A 20 5.92 -0.67 -0.10
N ALA A 21 6.59 -0.21 -1.13
CA ALA A 21 6.68 -0.88 -2.42
C ALA A 21 8.06 -0.66 -3.03
N ILE A 22 8.44 -1.56 -3.92
CA ILE A 22 9.62 -1.46 -4.77
C ILE A 22 9.21 -1.71 -6.21
N SER A 23 9.90 -1.08 -7.16
CA SER A 23 9.80 -1.35 -8.58
C SER A 23 11.19 -1.68 -9.08
N ASN A 24 11.34 -2.86 -9.68
CA ASN A 24 12.58 -3.29 -10.35
C ASN A 24 12.21 -3.55 -11.82
N ASP A 25 13.06 -3.11 -12.76
CA ASP A 25 12.91 -3.45 -14.18
C ASP A 25 13.51 -4.83 -14.41
N VAL A 26 12.64 -5.86 -14.43
CA VAL A 26 13.04 -7.27 -14.48
C VAL A 26 12.18 -8.00 -15.48
N ARG A 27 12.83 -8.82 -16.31
CA ARG A 27 12.19 -9.63 -17.34
C ARG A 27 12.29 -11.10 -16.98
N ILE A 28 11.35 -11.88 -17.51
CA ILE A 28 11.28 -13.33 -17.26
C ILE A 28 12.53 -14.08 -17.73
N LEU A 29 13.27 -13.52 -18.69
CA LEU A 29 14.49 -14.12 -19.23
C LEU A 29 15.78 -13.67 -18.52
N ASP A 30 15.69 -12.79 -17.53
CA ASP A 30 16.86 -12.29 -16.83
C ASP A 30 17.42 -13.37 -15.89
N GLU A 31 18.76 -13.48 -15.82
CA GLU A 31 19.45 -14.53 -15.05
C GLU A 31 19.16 -14.45 -13.54
N ASN A 32 18.88 -13.24 -13.03
CA ASN A 32 18.66 -12.95 -11.61
C ASN A 32 17.16 -12.85 -11.23
N ILE A 33 16.24 -13.33 -12.08
CA ILE A 33 14.79 -13.22 -11.89
C ILE A 33 14.31 -13.67 -10.50
N LEU A 34 14.87 -14.73 -9.94
CA LEU A 34 14.47 -15.25 -8.63
C LEU A 34 14.89 -14.34 -7.48
N ASP A 35 16.09 -13.75 -7.55
CA ASP A 35 16.56 -12.82 -6.52
C ASP A 35 15.70 -11.55 -6.48
N ASP A 36 15.31 -11.04 -7.65
CA ASP A 36 14.44 -9.87 -7.74
C ASP A 36 12.99 -10.18 -7.32
N PHE A 37 12.49 -11.37 -7.64
CA PHE A 37 11.21 -11.85 -7.16
C PHE A 37 11.21 -11.94 -5.62
N ASP A 38 12.22 -12.59 -5.04
CA ASP A 38 12.35 -12.75 -3.60
C ASP A 38 12.47 -11.40 -2.89
N LYS A 39 13.22 -10.46 -3.47
CA LYS A 39 13.31 -9.09 -2.97
C LYS A 39 11.94 -8.39 -2.97
N THR A 40 11.19 -8.52 -4.06
CA THR A 40 9.85 -7.93 -4.20
C THR A 40 8.87 -8.53 -3.18
N VAL A 41 8.81 -9.86 -3.07
CA VAL A 41 7.96 -10.56 -2.09
C VAL A 41 8.37 -10.23 -0.66
N SER A 42 9.67 -10.13 -0.39
CA SER A 42 10.20 -9.78 0.92
C SER A 42 9.73 -8.39 1.37
N ILE A 43 9.79 -7.40 0.46
CA ILE A 43 9.41 -6.01 0.76
C ILE A 43 7.89 -5.83 0.82
N ILE A 44 7.13 -6.38 -0.14
CA ILE A 44 5.70 -6.08 -0.27
C ILE A 44 4.86 -7.00 0.60
N VAL A 45 5.15 -8.30 0.62
CA VAL A 45 4.30 -9.30 1.27
C VAL A 45 4.84 -9.63 2.66
N ARG A 46 6.09 -10.07 2.75
CA ARG A 46 6.67 -10.57 4.01
C ARG A 46 6.76 -9.46 5.05
N ALA A 47 7.18 -8.26 4.66
CA ALA A 47 7.25 -7.13 5.58
C ALA A 47 5.88 -6.75 6.13
N ALA A 48 4.84 -6.69 5.29
CA ALA A 48 3.47 -6.39 5.72
C ALA A 48 2.95 -7.45 6.71
N VAL A 49 3.13 -8.74 6.41
CA VAL A 49 2.76 -9.84 7.33
C VAL A 49 3.50 -9.72 8.66
N ASN A 50 4.80 -9.45 8.64
CA ASN A 50 5.60 -9.30 9.86
C ASN A 50 5.15 -8.09 10.70
N LEU A 51 4.88 -6.95 10.07
CA LEU A 51 4.40 -5.76 10.77
C LEU A 51 3.02 -6.00 11.37
N CYS A 52 2.10 -6.63 10.63
CA CYS A 52 0.82 -7.06 11.15
C CYS A 52 1.01 -7.98 12.37
N HIS A 53 1.82 -9.02 12.26
CA HIS A 53 2.07 -9.95 13.36
C HIS A 53 2.59 -9.25 14.63
N CYS A 54 3.54 -8.32 14.48
CA CYS A 54 4.09 -7.58 15.61
C CYS A 54 3.09 -6.56 16.20
N ALA A 55 2.29 -5.88 15.37
CA ALA A 55 1.37 -4.84 15.83
C ALA A 55 0.02 -5.40 16.32
N LEU A 56 -0.36 -6.62 15.90
CA LEU A 56 -1.68 -7.19 16.13
C LEU A 56 -2.13 -7.20 17.61
N PRO A 57 -1.29 -7.56 18.61
CA PRO A 57 -1.71 -7.50 20.01
C PRO A 57 -2.17 -6.11 20.44
N HIS A 58 -1.46 -5.07 20.01
CA HIS A 58 -1.79 -3.68 20.32
C HIS A 58 -3.01 -3.17 19.55
N LEU A 59 -3.19 -3.63 18.31
CA LEU A 59 -4.35 -3.29 17.47
C LEU A 59 -5.63 -3.96 18.00
N ILE A 60 -5.55 -5.18 18.53
CA ILE A 60 -6.71 -5.83 19.19
C ILE A 60 -7.12 -5.04 20.43
N GLU A 61 -6.16 -4.63 21.26
CA GLU A 61 -6.44 -3.86 22.48
C GLU A 61 -7.06 -2.48 22.18
N SER A 62 -6.60 -1.81 21.14
CA SER A 62 -7.12 -0.49 20.73
C SER A 62 -8.38 -0.54 19.89
N ASN A 63 -8.83 -1.74 19.47
CA ASN A 63 -9.82 -1.92 18.40
C ASN A 63 -9.43 -1.14 17.12
N GLY A 64 -8.15 -1.23 16.78
CA GLY A 64 -7.49 -0.50 15.71
C GLY A 64 -7.69 -1.07 14.31
N ALA A 65 -7.07 -0.42 13.32
CA ALA A 65 -7.22 -0.73 11.90
C ALA A 65 -5.87 -1.03 11.21
N ILE A 66 -5.92 -1.88 10.17
CA ILE A 66 -4.80 -2.14 9.26
C ILE A 66 -5.21 -1.71 7.86
N VAL A 67 -4.39 -0.86 7.22
CA VAL A 67 -4.55 -0.46 5.82
C VAL A 67 -3.32 -0.89 5.04
N ASN A 68 -3.51 -1.73 4.03
CA ASN A 68 -2.45 -2.10 3.09
C ASN A 68 -2.61 -1.26 1.82
N VAL A 69 -1.54 -0.55 1.44
CA VAL A 69 -1.50 0.19 0.17
C VAL A 69 -0.84 -0.69 -0.88
N SER A 70 -1.59 -0.99 -1.93
CA SER A 70 -1.10 -1.68 -3.12
C SER A 70 -1.13 -0.73 -4.31
N ALA A 71 -0.21 -0.91 -5.24
CA ALA A 71 -0.15 -0.12 -6.46
C ALA A 71 0.42 -0.98 -7.60
N THR A 72 0.11 -0.59 -8.83
CA THR A 72 0.86 -1.06 -9.99
C THR A 72 2.25 -0.42 -9.98
N PRO A 73 3.31 -1.14 -10.39
CA PRO A 73 4.65 -0.59 -10.48
C PRO A 73 4.69 0.71 -11.29
N LYS A 74 5.40 1.72 -10.78
CA LYS A 74 5.71 2.92 -11.55
C LYS A 74 6.80 2.55 -12.56
N PRO A 75 6.59 2.73 -13.87
CA PRO A 75 7.64 2.52 -14.87
C PRO A 75 8.77 3.55 -14.68
N PRO A 76 10.02 3.22 -15.08
CA PRO A 76 11.17 4.10 -14.96
C PRO A 76 10.95 5.47 -15.64
N ASP A 77 10.36 5.45 -16.84
CA ASP A 77 10.05 6.63 -17.65
C ASP A 77 8.57 7.01 -17.53
N PHE A 78 8.11 7.27 -16.31
CA PHE A 78 6.69 7.56 -16.05
C PHE A 78 6.14 8.69 -16.92
N GLU A 79 6.92 9.74 -17.18
CA GLU A 79 6.52 10.85 -18.04
C GLU A 79 6.19 10.41 -19.47
N GLN A 80 6.92 9.43 -20.00
CA GLN A 80 6.65 8.86 -21.33
C GLN A 80 5.41 7.95 -21.32
N PHE A 81 5.04 7.45 -20.14
CA PHE A 81 3.89 6.58 -19.94
C PHE A 81 2.58 7.36 -19.73
N ILE A 82 2.67 8.62 -19.30
CA ILE A 82 1.50 9.50 -19.06
C ILE A 82 0.57 9.59 -20.28
N PRO A 83 1.03 9.83 -21.53
CA PRO A 83 0.14 9.89 -22.70
C PRO A 83 -0.62 8.58 -22.98
N MET A 84 -0.09 7.44 -22.55
CA MET A 84 -0.73 6.13 -22.72
C MET A 84 -1.78 5.86 -21.62
N VAL A 85 -1.52 6.33 -20.40
CA VAL A 85 -2.39 6.09 -19.25
C VAL A 85 -3.51 7.12 -19.16
N LEU A 86 -3.25 8.40 -19.40
CA LEU A 86 -4.23 9.47 -19.24
C LEU A 86 -5.57 9.23 -19.97
N PRO A 87 -5.60 8.79 -21.24
CA PRO A 87 -6.86 8.51 -21.94
C PRO A 87 -7.69 7.38 -21.31
N ARG A 88 -7.06 6.53 -20.50
CA ARG A 88 -7.69 5.41 -19.79
C ARG A 88 -8.13 5.77 -18.38
N ILE A 89 -7.86 6.99 -17.90
CA ILE A 89 -8.37 7.45 -16.61
C ILE A 89 -9.63 8.27 -16.92
N PRO A 90 -10.85 7.80 -16.57
CA PRO A 90 -12.08 8.57 -16.79
C PRO A 90 -12.06 10.00 -16.21
N LEU A 91 -11.37 10.21 -15.08
CA LEU A 91 -11.18 11.56 -14.51
C LEU A 91 -10.18 12.43 -15.28
N GLY A 92 -9.48 11.89 -16.28
CA GLY A 92 -8.63 12.62 -17.23
C GLY A 92 -7.34 13.20 -16.64
N ARG A 93 -6.93 12.80 -15.44
CA ARG A 93 -5.77 13.37 -14.74
C ARG A 93 -5.10 12.37 -13.78
N ILE A 94 -3.84 12.66 -13.45
CA ILE A 94 -3.11 11.93 -12.41
C ILE A 94 -3.59 12.39 -11.02
N ALA A 95 -3.75 11.43 -10.11
CA ALA A 95 -4.12 11.68 -8.73
C ALA A 95 -3.00 12.42 -7.96
N GLN A 96 -3.40 13.31 -7.06
CA GLN A 96 -2.51 13.95 -6.10
C GLN A 96 -2.35 13.06 -4.86
N ALA A 97 -1.27 13.26 -4.09
CA ALA A 97 -0.99 12.44 -2.91
C ALA A 97 -2.10 12.49 -1.85
N ASP A 98 -2.79 13.63 -1.70
CA ASP A 98 -3.93 13.78 -0.78
C ASP A 98 -5.14 12.96 -1.22
N GLU A 99 -5.30 12.70 -2.52
CA GLU A 99 -6.35 11.85 -3.05
C GLU A 99 -6.12 10.36 -2.75
N ILE A 100 -4.88 9.97 -2.44
CA ILE A 100 -4.55 8.63 -1.93
C ILE A 100 -4.65 8.61 -0.39
N ALA A 101 -4.16 9.66 0.28
CA ALA A 101 -4.15 9.73 1.74
C ALA A 101 -5.56 9.78 2.35
N ARG A 102 -6.51 10.51 1.72
CA ARG A 102 -7.88 10.65 2.23
C ARG A 102 -8.61 9.30 2.35
N PRO A 103 -8.62 8.42 1.34
CA PRO A 103 -9.15 7.05 1.48
C PRO A 103 -8.47 6.23 2.57
N VAL A 104 -7.14 6.35 2.74
CA VAL A 104 -6.41 5.68 3.84
C VAL A 104 -6.92 6.16 5.19
N VAL A 105 -7.09 7.47 5.37
CA VAL A 105 -7.66 8.05 6.60
C VAL A 105 -9.09 7.58 6.83
N PHE A 106 -9.92 7.53 5.79
CA PHE A 106 -11.28 7.01 5.88
C PHE A 106 -11.30 5.55 6.38
N LEU A 107 -10.52 4.68 5.73
CA LEU A 107 -10.42 3.26 6.08
C LEU A 107 -9.82 3.02 7.47
N ALA A 108 -8.91 3.89 7.91
CA ALA A 108 -8.32 3.82 9.24
C ALA A 108 -9.21 4.43 10.35
N SER A 109 -10.27 5.15 9.97
CA SER A 109 -11.18 5.80 10.92
C SER A 109 -12.33 4.88 11.34
N GLY A 110 -13.01 5.24 12.43
CA GLY A 110 -14.24 4.56 12.86
C GLY A 110 -15.41 4.63 11.87
N LEU A 111 -15.33 5.47 10.82
CA LEU A 111 -16.33 5.53 9.75
C LEU A 111 -16.37 4.24 8.92
N ALA A 112 -15.27 3.49 8.91
CA ALA A 112 -15.13 2.22 8.19
C ALA A 112 -15.24 1.00 9.13
N SER A 113 -15.85 1.15 10.32
CA SER A 113 -15.86 0.11 11.38
C SER A 113 -16.45 -1.25 10.98
N PHE A 114 -17.25 -1.30 9.91
CA PHE A 114 -17.81 -2.54 9.35
C PHE A 114 -17.27 -2.89 7.95
N ILE A 115 -16.24 -2.18 7.49
CA ILE A 115 -15.56 -2.43 6.22
C ILE A 115 -14.26 -3.18 6.53
N THR A 116 -14.26 -4.50 6.33
CA THR A 116 -13.08 -5.34 6.51
C THR A 116 -12.89 -6.27 5.31
N GLY A 117 -11.63 -6.56 4.96
CA GLY A 117 -11.28 -7.39 3.80
C GLY A 117 -11.61 -6.77 2.43
N ALA A 118 -11.96 -5.48 2.39
CA ALA A 118 -12.32 -4.79 1.16
C ALA A 118 -11.10 -4.30 0.39
N LEU A 119 -11.21 -4.30 -0.94
CA LEU A 119 -10.30 -3.58 -1.84
C LEU A 119 -11.00 -2.29 -2.29
N LEU A 120 -10.33 -1.15 -2.12
CA LEU A 120 -10.82 0.15 -2.56
C LEU A 120 -9.91 0.69 -3.67
N PRO A 121 -10.33 0.61 -4.95
CA PRO A 121 -9.62 1.26 -6.04
C PRO A 121 -9.58 2.78 -5.86
N VAL A 122 -8.39 3.37 -5.98
CA VAL A 122 -8.16 4.82 -5.92
C VAL A 122 -7.32 5.22 -7.13
N ASP A 123 -7.94 5.18 -8.31
CA ASP A 123 -7.25 5.22 -9.61
C ASP A 123 -7.92 6.13 -10.65
N GLY A 124 -8.90 6.93 -10.22
CA GLY A 124 -9.68 7.79 -11.11
C GLY A 124 -10.55 7.04 -12.13
N GLY A 125 -10.85 5.76 -11.88
CA GLY A 125 -11.68 4.90 -12.73
C GLY A 125 -10.90 4.00 -13.69
N PHE A 126 -9.57 3.98 -13.61
CA PHE A 126 -8.69 3.26 -14.54
C PHE A 126 -8.98 1.74 -14.63
N VAL A 127 -9.28 1.08 -13.51
CA VAL A 127 -9.58 -0.37 -13.50
C VAL A 127 -10.96 -0.70 -14.11
N LEU A 128 -11.87 0.28 -14.20
CA LEU A 128 -13.23 0.08 -14.71
C LEU A 128 -13.42 0.55 -16.16
N SER A 129 -12.39 1.17 -16.76
CA SER A 129 -12.41 1.72 -18.12
C SER A 129 -11.98 0.72 -19.20
#